data_AF-A0A2T6FJC0-F1
#
_entry.id   AF-A0A2T6FJC0-F1
#
_cell.length_a   1.000
_cell.length_b   1.000
_cell.length_c   1.000
_cell.angle_alpha   90.00
_cell.angle_beta   90.00
_cell.angle_gamma   90.00
#
_symmetry.space_group_name_H-M   'P 1'
#
loop_
_entity.id
_entity.type
_entity.pdbx_description
1 polymer ?
#
loop_
_entity_poly.entity_id
_entity_poly.type
_entity_poly.pdbx_seq_one_letter_code
_entity_poly.pdbx_strand_id
1 'polypeptide(L)'
;MNKNFIQKSGLGAMLLMFSAVTFGHGFVDSPGARNYFCGKITKPDEVANGVAKYPVCGDAFASDPNGGYSYMSVLNHHQGRKVLGPVTKNVCGFDSETWKGGKTPWDNSINWPVNNINSGSLVFSWDISNGPHFDDSSDFRYWITKPGFVYQVGKELTWADFEDQPFCDLPYNDDNPGAYPNVRADKGNAHIHTTCTVPSRSGRHVIYAEWGREPPTYERFHGCIDVQIGGGGNTSSTPATSSSRSSVVPGSSSRSSVIPSSSSRSSVVPSSSSRSSVVPSSSSRAASSVGNTAYCNWYGWQVPICKTQTTGWGNENNQTCVGQVTCDAPR
;
A
#
# COMPACT_ATOMS: atom_id res chain seq x y z
N MET A 1 38.55 54.30 -40.26
CA MET A 1 39.18 54.06 -38.94
C MET A 1 38.22 53.21 -38.11
N ASN A 2 38.68 52.09 -37.56
CA ASN A 2 37.86 51.21 -36.72
C ASN A 2 37.54 51.87 -35.38
N LYS A 3 36.36 51.54 -34.82
CA LYS A 3 36.24 51.10 -33.41
C LYS A 3 34.94 50.32 -33.22
N ASN A 4 35.07 49.11 -32.69
CA ASN A 4 33.99 48.14 -32.58
C ASN A 4 33.08 48.48 -31.40
N PHE A 5 31.75 48.44 -31.60
CA PHE A 5 30.81 48.34 -30.48
C PHE A 5 30.58 46.86 -30.18
N ILE A 6 30.97 46.41 -28.99
CA ILE A 6 30.83 45.01 -28.58
C ILE A 6 29.38 44.76 -28.17
N GLN A 7 28.67 44.02 -29.00
CA GLN A 7 27.33 43.54 -28.72
C GLN A 7 27.42 42.42 -27.66
N LYS A 8 27.05 42.71 -26.41
CA LYS A 8 26.93 41.67 -25.37
C LYS A 8 25.61 40.91 -25.54
N SER A 9 25.65 39.86 -26.35
CA SER A 9 24.57 38.87 -26.41
C SER A 9 24.50 38.11 -25.09
N GLY A 10 23.56 38.46 -24.24
CA GLY A 10 23.21 37.66 -23.07
C GLY A 10 22.42 36.43 -23.51
N LEU A 11 23.03 35.25 -23.47
CA LEU A 11 22.26 34.00 -23.51
C LEU A 11 21.41 33.94 -22.22
N GLY A 12 20.09 34.13 -22.37
CA GLY A 12 19.15 33.78 -21.32
C GLY A 12 19.15 32.27 -21.12
N ALA A 13 19.76 31.79 -20.04
CA ALA A 13 19.68 30.39 -19.65
C ALA A 13 18.25 30.08 -19.21
N MET A 14 17.45 29.53 -20.13
CA MET A 14 16.10 29.06 -19.85
C MET A 14 16.20 27.77 -19.02
N LEU A 15 16.25 27.92 -17.69
CA LEU A 15 16.06 26.79 -16.78
C LEU A 15 14.64 26.25 -16.98
N LEU A 16 14.53 25.19 -17.77
CA LEU A 16 13.38 24.30 -17.72
C LEU A 16 13.40 23.59 -16.36
N MET A 17 12.73 24.22 -15.39
CA MET A 17 12.35 23.58 -14.14
C MET A 17 11.37 22.46 -14.48
N PHE A 18 11.90 21.28 -14.81
CA PHE A 18 11.13 20.05 -14.74
C PHE A 18 10.79 19.84 -13.27
N SER A 19 9.60 20.28 -12.86
CA SER A 19 9.00 19.85 -11.60
C SER A 19 9.00 18.33 -11.61
N ALA A 20 9.86 17.73 -10.81
CA ALA A 20 9.87 16.29 -10.65
C ALA A 20 8.49 15.91 -10.14
N VAL A 21 7.76 15.11 -10.93
CA VAL A 21 6.46 14.58 -10.49
C VAL A 21 6.78 13.70 -9.28
N THR A 22 6.51 14.25 -8.11
CA THR A 22 6.57 13.54 -6.84
C THR A 22 5.19 12.88 -6.71
N PHE A 23 5.19 11.58 -6.44
CA PHE A 23 4.00 10.75 -6.33
C PHE A 23 3.78 10.47 -4.84
N GLY A 24 2.52 10.35 -4.45
CA GLY A 24 2.15 10.22 -3.07
C GLY A 24 2.34 8.81 -2.56
N HIS A 25 2.40 8.73 -1.25
CA HIS A 25 2.41 7.47 -0.54
C HIS A 25 1.78 7.73 0.82
N GLY A 26 0.65 7.08 1.08
CA GLY A 26 -0.08 7.29 2.32
C GLY A 26 -1.20 6.28 2.56
N PHE A 27 -1.68 6.26 3.79
CA PHE A 27 -2.67 5.32 4.29
C PHE A 27 -3.32 5.87 5.57
N VAL A 28 -4.49 5.36 5.93
CA VAL A 28 -5.13 5.75 7.21
C VAL A 28 -4.49 4.98 8.36
N ASP A 29 -3.85 5.68 9.29
CA ASP A 29 -3.17 5.10 10.46
C ASP A 29 -4.09 5.03 11.70
N SER A 30 -5.10 5.91 11.76
CA SER A 30 -6.08 5.97 12.85
C SER A 30 -7.47 6.41 12.36
N PRO A 31 -8.56 5.66 12.62
CA PRO A 31 -8.56 4.22 12.91
C PRO A 31 -7.79 3.45 11.84
N GLY A 32 -6.94 2.52 12.26
CA GLY A 32 -5.95 1.89 11.38
C GLY A 32 -6.56 1.09 10.24
N ALA A 33 -6.13 1.39 9.01
CA ALA A 33 -6.49 0.63 7.83
C ALA A 33 -5.79 -0.75 7.78
N ARG A 34 -6.23 -1.60 6.85
CA ARG A 34 -5.64 -2.92 6.59
C ARG A 34 -4.15 -2.86 6.27
N ASN A 35 -3.71 -1.87 5.49
CA ASN A 35 -2.32 -1.61 5.13
C ASN A 35 -1.50 -0.95 6.26
N TYR A 36 -2.15 -0.27 7.20
CA TYR A 36 -1.50 0.10 8.46
C TYR A 36 -1.18 -1.14 9.31
N PHE A 37 -2.18 -1.98 9.62
CA PHE A 37 -1.97 -3.15 10.48
C PHE A 37 -1.06 -4.20 9.83
N CYS A 38 -1.37 -4.59 8.59
CA CYS A 38 -0.62 -5.58 7.82
C CYS A 38 0.20 -4.88 6.73
N GLY A 39 1.30 -4.27 7.12
CA GLY A 39 2.18 -3.49 6.24
C GLY A 39 3.10 -2.59 7.05
N LYS A 40 2.58 -1.44 7.52
CA LYS A 40 3.34 -0.54 8.41
C LYS A 40 3.72 -1.24 9.72
N ILE A 41 2.74 -1.81 10.42
CA ILE A 41 2.87 -2.32 11.80
C ILE A 41 3.22 -3.80 11.90
N THR A 42 2.81 -4.62 10.94
CA THR A 42 3.20 -6.03 10.84
C THR A 42 3.61 -6.35 9.41
N LYS A 43 4.88 -6.72 9.23
CA LYS A 43 5.49 -7.02 7.93
C LYS A 43 5.58 -8.52 7.64
N PRO A 44 5.74 -8.92 6.36
CA PRO A 44 5.86 -10.32 5.97
C PRO A 44 6.99 -11.09 6.67
N ASP A 45 8.16 -10.48 6.85
CA ASP A 45 9.30 -11.05 7.57
C ASP A 45 9.04 -11.20 9.07
N GLU A 46 8.37 -10.22 9.69
CA GLU A 46 7.96 -10.29 11.09
C GLU A 46 6.99 -11.47 11.34
N VAL A 47 6.10 -11.77 10.38
CA VAL A 47 5.25 -12.97 10.42
C VAL A 47 6.08 -14.24 10.24
N ALA A 48 6.93 -14.31 9.21
CA ALA A 48 7.74 -15.50 8.92
C ALA A 48 8.68 -15.87 10.07
N ASN A 49 9.20 -14.86 10.78
CA ASN A 49 10.08 -15.03 11.94
C ASN A 49 9.32 -15.24 13.27
N GLY A 50 7.98 -15.25 13.27
CA GLY A 50 7.16 -15.50 14.46
C GLY A 50 7.13 -14.36 15.48
N VAL A 51 7.48 -13.12 15.08
CA VAL A 51 7.55 -11.93 15.95
C VAL A 51 6.48 -10.88 15.65
N ALA A 52 5.62 -11.14 14.66
CA ALA A 52 4.53 -10.25 14.25
C ALA A 52 3.60 -9.83 15.39
N LYS A 53 3.33 -8.52 15.48
CA LYS A 53 2.31 -7.96 16.39
C LYS A 53 0.90 -8.44 16.03
N TYR A 54 0.62 -8.64 14.74
CA TYR A 54 -0.64 -9.19 14.24
C TYR A 54 -0.37 -10.44 13.37
N PRO A 55 -0.18 -11.64 13.95
CA PRO A 55 0.15 -12.85 13.19
C PRO A 55 -0.84 -13.20 12.07
N VAL A 56 -2.11 -12.80 12.22
CA VAL A 56 -3.16 -12.95 11.19
C VAL A 56 -2.85 -12.24 9.86
N CYS A 57 -1.93 -11.27 9.86
CA CYS A 57 -1.42 -10.66 8.63
C CYS A 57 -0.69 -11.65 7.71
N GLY A 58 -0.25 -12.80 8.22
CA GLY A 58 0.26 -13.89 7.37
C GLY A 58 -0.72 -14.32 6.30
N ASP A 59 -2.02 -14.35 6.61
CA ASP A 59 -3.07 -14.71 5.66
C ASP A 59 -3.24 -13.63 4.58
N ALA A 60 -2.97 -12.36 4.89
CA ALA A 60 -2.97 -11.26 3.91
C ALA A 60 -1.79 -11.36 2.93
N PHE A 61 -0.63 -11.76 3.44
CA PHE A 61 0.62 -11.87 2.68
C PHE A 61 0.77 -13.22 1.95
N ALA A 62 -0.08 -14.21 2.22
CA ALA A 62 0.10 -15.59 1.75
C ALA A 62 0.28 -15.75 0.23
N SER A 63 -0.38 -14.91 -0.58
CA SER A 63 -0.27 -14.90 -2.04
C SER A 63 0.74 -13.89 -2.61
N ASP A 64 1.09 -12.86 -1.83
CA ASP A 64 2.02 -11.81 -2.22
C ASP A 64 2.74 -11.23 -0.99
N PRO A 65 3.82 -11.89 -0.53
CA PRO A 65 4.60 -11.38 0.59
C PRO A 65 5.26 -10.05 0.25
N ASN A 66 5.79 -9.89 -0.96
CA ASN A 66 6.54 -8.69 -1.33
C ASN A 66 5.65 -7.44 -1.39
N GLY A 67 4.40 -7.58 -1.83
CA GLY A 67 3.41 -6.50 -1.80
C GLY A 67 3.10 -5.99 -0.39
N GLY A 68 3.30 -6.79 0.66
CA GLY A 68 3.13 -6.36 2.05
C GLY A 68 4.07 -5.22 2.47
N TYR A 69 5.22 -5.06 1.80
CA TYR A 69 6.13 -3.93 2.00
C TYR A 69 5.69 -2.66 1.26
N SER A 70 4.81 -2.78 0.26
CA SER A 70 4.28 -1.68 -0.57
C SER A 70 3.02 -1.04 0.01
N TYR A 71 2.85 -1.08 1.34
CA TYR A 71 1.60 -0.73 2.04
C TYR A 71 1.10 0.70 1.82
N MET A 72 2.02 1.62 1.52
CA MET A 72 1.74 3.03 1.23
C MET A 72 1.45 3.31 -0.26
N SER A 73 1.57 2.30 -1.15
CA SER A 73 1.43 2.43 -2.61
C SER A 73 0.11 1.87 -3.16
N VAL A 74 -0.96 1.81 -2.35
CA VAL A 74 -2.30 1.42 -2.80
C VAL A 74 -2.97 2.61 -3.48
N LEU A 75 -2.60 2.84 -4.74
CA LEU A 75 -2.95 4.06 -5.48
C LEU A 75 -3.35 3.82 -6.93
N ASN A 76 -3.97 4.85 -7.53
CA ASN A 76 -4.26 4.97 -8.95
C ASN A 76 -4.23 6.45 -9.40
N HIS A 77 -3.89 6.71 -10.68
CA HIS A 77 -3.95 8.05 -11.30
C HIS A 77 -5.31 8.39 -11.93
N HIS A 78 -6.35 8.52 -11.10
CA HIS A 78 -7.70 8.91 -11.54
C HIS A 78 -8.62 9.37 -10.39
N GLN A 79 -9.74 10.02 -10.75
CA GLN A 79 -10.68 10.67 -9.82
C GLN A 79 -11.45 9.76 -8.82
N GLY A 80 -11.24 8.44 -8.86
CA GLY A 80 -11.75 7.48 -7.88
C GLY A 80 -13.24 7.16 -7.98
N ARG A 81 -13.75 6.45 -6.96
CA ARG A 81 -15.10 5.83 -6.96
C ARG A 81 -16.22 6.82 -7.18
N LYS A 82 -16.12 8.04 -6.64
CA LYS A 82 -17.18 9.07 -6.76
C LYS A 82 -17.45 9.47 -8.22
N VAL A 83 -16.44 9.45 -9.07
CA VAL A 83 -16.54 9.88 -10.47
C VAL A 83 -16.63 8.68 -11.42
N LEU A 84 -15.85 7.64 -11.19
CA LEU A 84 -15.82 6.45 -12.06
C LEU A 84 -16.96 5.47 -11.75
N GLY A 85 -17.52 5.52 -10.54
CA GLY A 85 -18.46 4.52 -10.04
C GLY A 85 -17.76 3.25 -9.50
N PRO A 86 -18.53 2.20 -9.19
CA PRO A 86 -18.03 0.92 -8.68
C PRO A 86 -17.46 0.04 -9.81
N VAL A 87 -16.52 0.57 -10.59
CA VAL A 87 -15.98 -0.09 -11.81
C VAL A 87 -14.90 -1.12 -11.54
N THR A 88 -14.29 -1.10 -10.34
CA THR A 88 -13.19 -1.98 -9.98
C THR A 88 -13.67 -3.35 -9.52
N LYS A 89 -12.87 -4.38 -9.77
CA LYS A 89 -13.09 -5.73 -9.25
C LYS A 89 -12.76 -5.80 -7.76
N ASN A 90 -11.63 -5.20 -7.37
CA ASN A 90 -11.14 -5.20 -6.00
C ASN A 90 -11.60 -3.93 -5.28
N VAL A 91 -12.09 -4.08 -4.04
CA VAL A 91 -12.64 -2.97 -3.25
C VAL A 91 -11.55 -2.19 -2.53
N CYS A 92 -10.69 -2.87 -1.77
CA CYS A 92 -9.74 -2.23 -0.87
C CYS A 92 -8.49 -1.76 -1.61
N GLY A 93 -8.08 -2.53 -2.63
CA GLY A 93 -7.03 -2.15 -3.56
C GLY A 93 -7.46 -1.21 -4.68
N PHE A 94 -8.77 -1.02 -4.91
CA PHE A 94 -9.34 -0.23 -6.03
C PHE A 94 -8.71 -0.55 -7.41
N ASP A 95 -8.35 -1.81 -7.66
CA ASP A 95 -7.57 -2.22 -8.85
C ASP A 95 -6.28 -1.38 -9.04
N SER A 96 -5.55 -1.14 -7.95
CA SER A 96 -4.32 -0.32 -7.90
C SER A 96 -3.31 -0.68 -8.98
N GLU A 97 -2.74 0.36 -9.59
CA GLU A 97 -1.73 0.25 -10.65
C GLU A 97 -0.42 -0.42 -10.17
N THR A 98 -0.10 -0.31 -8.88
CA THR A 98 1.03 -1.03 -8.24
C THR A 98 0.91 -2.55 -8.40
N TRP A 99 -0.32 -3.08 -8.42
CA TRP A 99 -0.65 -4.49 -8.71
C TRP A 99 -1.17 -4.71 -10.14
N LYS A 100 -1.10 -3.69 -11.01
CA LYS A 100 -1.57 -3.70 -12.41
C LYS A 100 -3.05 -4.09 -12.55
N GLY A 101 -3.90 -3.60 -11.63
CA GLY A 101 -5.30 -4.01 -11.53
C GLY A 101 -5.53 -5.40 -10.91
N GLY A 102 -4.45 -6.06 -10.48
CA GLY A 102 -4.48 -7.31 -9.72
C GLY A 102 -4.98 -7.12 -8.29
N LYS A 103 -5.22 -8.25 -7.62
CA LYS A 103 -5.63 -8.30 -6.23
C LYS A 103 -4.46 -7.89 -5.31
N THR A 104 -4.69 -6.96 -4.39
CA THR A 104 -3.68 -6.56 -3.39
C THR A 104 -3.73 -7.48 -2.16
N PRO A 105 -2.69 -7.49 -1.30
CA PRO A 105 -2.74 -8.17 0.00
C PRO A 105 -3.96 -7.78 0.86
N TRP A 106 -4.47 -6.55 0.71
CA TRP A 106 -5.56 -6.00 1.53
C TRP A 106 -6.97 -6.27 1.01
N ASP A 107 -7.07 -6.87 -0.18
CA ASP A 107 -8.31 -7.45 -0.72
C ASP A 107 -8.56 -8.88 -0.24
N ASN A 108 -7.60 -9.51 0.46
CA ASN A 108 -7.78 -10.85 1.01
C ASN A 108 -8.87 -10.86 2.11
N SER A 109 -9.70 -11.90 2.12
CA SER A 109 -10.91 -12.02 2.96
C SER A 109 -10.60 -12.70 4.30
N ILE A 110 -9.60 -12.19 5.03
CA ILE A 110 -9.08 -12.78 6.26
C ILE A 110 -9.79 -12.26 7.51
N ASN A 111 -9.47 -12.77 8.70
CA ASN A 111 -9.98 -12.16 9.94
C ASN A 111 -9.16 -10.90 10.31
N TRP A 112 -9.34 -9.82 9.55
CA TRP A 112 -8.57 -8.57 9.73
C TRP A 112 -8.65 -8.04 11.17
N PRO A 113 -7.57 -7.42 11.69
CA PRO A 113 -7.62 -6.60 12.90
C PRO A 113 -8.70 -5.51 12.79
N VAL A 114 -9.37 -5.21 13.89
CA VAL A 114 -10.58 -4.37 13.90
C VAL A 114 -10.42 -3.21 14.88
N ASN A 115 -10.84 -2.01 14.48
CA ASN A 115 -10.87 -0.82 15.33
C ASN A 115 -12.22 -0.74 16.08
N ASN A 116 -12.19 -0.67 17.41
CA ASN A 116 -13.40 -0.40 18.19
C ASN A 116 -13.73 1.10 18.12
N ILE A 117 -14.89 1.45 17.55
CA ILE A 117 -15.34 2.85 17.41
C ILE A 117 -16.82 3.00 17.80
N ASN A 118 -17.25 4.25 17.91
CA ASN A 118 -18.66 4.61 17.98
C ASN A 118 -19.08 5.31 16.66
N SER A 119 -20.37 5.26 16.33
CA SER A 119 -20.97 6.18 15.37
C SER A 119 -20.96 7.61 15.90
N GLY A 120 -21.13 8.59 15.00
CA GLY A 120 -21.00 10.01 15.32
C GLY A 120 -19.66 10.58 14.87
N SER A 121 -19.24 11.70 15.46
CA SER A 121 -18.01 12.39 15.07
C SER A 121 -16.77 11.54 15.35
N LEU A 122 -15.98 11.28 14.33
CA LEU A 122 -14.71 10.56 14.38
C LEU A 122 -13.67 11.28 13.53
N VAL A 123 -12.44 11.32 14.02
CA VAL A 123 -11.29 11.79 13.26
C VAL A 123 -10.62 10.60 12.57
N PHE A 124 -10.40 10.69 11.27
CA PHE A 124 -9.51 9.82 10.52
C PHE A 124 -8.18 10.55 10.29
N SER A 125 -7.07 9.86 10.46
CA SER A 125 -5.71 10.38 10.24
C SER A 125 -5.08 9.62 9.08
N TRP A 126 -4.58 10.36 8.09
CA TRP A 126 -3.73 9.84 7.03
C TRP A 126 -2.27 10.11 7.38
N ASP A 127 -1.46 9.06 7.49
CA ASP A 127 0.01 9.17 7.48
C ASP A 127 0.43 9.34 6.01
N ILE A 128 1.05 10.48 5.70
CA ILE A 128 1.57 10.81 4.36
C ILE A 128 3.10 11.02 4.40
N SER A 129 3.77 10.53 5.43
CA SER A 129 5.24 10.68 5.63
C SER A 129 6.08 10.05 4.52
N ASN A 130 5.51 9.09 3.77
CA ASN A 130 6.16 8.48 2.62
C ASN A 130 6.05 9.34 1.35
N GLY A 131 5.18 10.34 1.31
CA GLY A 131 5.01 11.25 0.17
C GLY A 131 4.11 12.43 0.56
N PRO A 132 4.64 13.49 1.21
CA PRO A 132 3.83 14.47 1.93
C PRO A 132 3.27 15.57 1.02
N HIS A 133 2.32 15.19 0.16
CA HIS A 133 1.60 16.08 -0.77
C HIS A 133 0.51 16.88 -0.07
N PHE A 134 0.94 17.86 0.73
CA PHE A 134 0.01 18.80 1.35
C PHE A 134 -0.54 19.78 0.31
N ASP A 135 0.34 20.33 -0.51
CA ASP A 135 0.12 21.45 -1.41
C ASP A 135 -0.87 21.18 -2.55
N ASP A 136 -0.96 19.93 -3.03
CA ASP A 136 -1.91 19.52 -4.07
C ASP A 136 -2.94 18.47 -3.61
N SER A 137 -3.12 18.28 -2.29
CA SER A 137 -4.24 17.48 -1.74
C SER A 137 -5.60 18.11 -2.08
N SER A 138 -6.50 17.35 -2.70
CA SER A 138 -7.76 17.87 -3.26
C SER A 138 -9.03 17.43 -2.53
N ASP A 139 -9.13 16.17 -2.10
CA ASP A 139 -10.28 15.67 -1.36
C ASP A 139 -10.03 14.39 -0.55
N PHE A 140 -10.91 14.16 0.42
CA PHE A 140 -10.96 12.98 1.26
C PHE A 140 -12.38 12.43 1.29
N ARG A 141 -12.56 11.14 1.00
CA ARG A 141 -13.89 10.53 0.83
C ARG A 141 -14.00 9.19 1.54
N TYR A 142 -15.16 8.94 2.13
CA TYR A 142 -15.40 7.76 2.96
C TYR A 142 -16.76 7.14 2.66
N TRP A 143 -16.77 5.85 2.34
CA TRP A 143 -17.96 5.02 2.22
C TRP A 143 -17.96 4.00 3.35
N ILE A 144 -19.14 3.55 3.77
CA ILE A 144 -19.29 2.49 4.76
C ILE A 144 -20.17 1.38 4.21
N THR A 145 -19.97 0.17 4.69
CA THR A 145 -20.86 -0.97 4.44
C THR A 145 -22.32 -0.67 4.84
N LYS A 146 -23.28 -1.20 4.08
CA LYS A 146 -24.73 -1.00 4.25
C LYS A 146 -25.23 -1.53 5.60
N PRO A 147 -26.38 -1.04 6.12
CA PRO A 147 -27.02 -1.63 7.29
C PRO A 147 -27.32 -3.12 7.04
N GLY A 148 -27.05 -3.98 8.02
CA GLY A 148 -27.22 -5.43 7.87
C GLY A 148 -26.11 -6.16 7.10
N PHE A 149 -25.02 -5.47 6.73
CA PHE A 149 -23.79 -6.14 6.28
C PHE A 149 -23.29 -7.13 7.35
N VAL A 150 -22.91 -8.33 6.92
CA VAL A 150 -22.33 -9.38 7.77
C VAL A 150 -20.95 -9.73 7.23
N TYR A 151 -19.91 -9.38 7.99
CA TYR A 151 -18.54 -9.75 7.64
C TYR A 151 -18.34 -11.27 7.67
N GLN A 152 -17.70 -11.83 6.64
CA GLN A 152 -17.43 -13.27 6.52
C GLN A 152 -15.99 -13.50 6.06
N VAL A 153 -15.21 -14.25 6.84
CA VAL A 153 -13.89 -14.75 6.43
C VAL A 153 -14.07 -15.70 5.24
N GLY A 154 -13.20 -15.59 4.23
CA GLY A 154 -13.29 -16.29 2.96
C GLY A 154 -14.14 -15.57 1.89
N LYS A 155 -15.06 -14.66 2.28
CA LYS A 155 -15.87 -13.89 1.33
C LYS A 155 -15.20 -12.56 0.98
N GLU A 156 -14.91 -12.33 -0.29
CA GLU A 156 -14.40 -11.05 -0.78
C GLU A 156 -15.45 -9.94 -0.65
N LEU A 157 -14.99 -8.71 -0.41
CA LEU A 157 -15.86 -7.52 -0.40
C LEU A 157 -16.24 -7.16 -1.83
N THR A 158 -17.47 -6.67 -2.00
CA THR A 158 -17.98 -6.14 -3.27
C THR A 158 -18.55 -4.74 -3.07
N TRP A 159 -18.65 -3.95 -4.14
CA TRP A 159 -19.28 -2.63 -4.04
C TRP A 159 -20.77 -2.69 -3.66
N ALA A 160 -21.44 -3.83 -3.86
CA ALA A 160 -22.82 -4.04 -3.41
C ALA A 160 -22.94 -4.04 -1.88
N ASP A 161 -21.88 -4.42 -1.16
CA ASP A 161 -21.84 -4.41 0.31
C ASP A 161 -21.76 -2.98 0.89
N PHE A 162 -21.38 -1.98 0.08
CA PHE A 162 -21.18 -0.58 0.50
C PHE A 162 -22.37 0.31 0.16
N GLU A 163 -22.56 1.39 0.94
CA GLU A 163 -23.43 2.50 0.56
C GLU A 163 -23.00 3.05 -0.80
N ASP A 164 -23.97 3.52 -1.59
CA ASP A 164 -23.73 3.98 -2.96
C ASP A 164 -23.06 5.37 -2.95
N GLN A 165 -23.41 6.20 -1.97
CA GLN A 165 -22.84 7.52 -1.72
C GLN A 165 -21.84 7.50 -0.54
N PRO A 166 -20.81 8.37 -0.55
CA PRO A 166 -19.95 8.54 0.62
C PRO A 166 -20.74 9.14 1.78
N PHE A 167 -20.43 8.72 3.01
CA PHE A 167 -20.98 9.36 4.22
C PHE A 167 -20.19 10.61 4.62
N CYS A 168 -18.98 10.78 4.08
CA CYS A 168 -18.12 11.93 4.29
C CYS A 168 -17.33 12.18 2.99
N ASP A 169 -17.36 13.42 2.51
CA ASP A 169 -16.84 13.84 1.21
C ASP A 169 -16.36 15.29 1.39
N LEU A 170 -15.07 15.42 1.65
CA LEU A 170 -14.44 16.65 2.13
C LEU A 170 -13.50 17.16 1.04
N PRO A 171 -13.83 18.27 0.34
CA PRO A 171 -12.83 18.98 -0.45
C PRO A 171 -11.75 19.56 0.47
N TYR A 172 -10.56 19.76 -0.08
CA TYR A 172 -9.43 20.44 0.56
C TYR A 172 -8.67 21.24 -0.50
N ASN A 173 -7.99 22.30 -0.06
CA ASN A 173 -6.97 22.99 -0.81
C ASN A 173 -6.07 23.73 0.20
N ASP A 174 -4.75 23.55 0.09
CA ASP A 174 -3.78 23.95 1.11
C ASP A 174 -3.36 25.43 1.03
N ASP A 175 -3.75 26.15 -0.03
CA ASP A 175 -3.62 27.61 -0.09
C ASP A 175 -4.63 28.31 0.83
N ASN A 176 -5.74 27.64 1.17
CA ASN A 176 -6.78 28.19 2.05
C ASN A 176 -7.36 27.13 3.01
N PRO A 177 -6.55 26.55 3.91
CA PRO A 177 -6.98 25.46 4.80
C PRO A 177 -8.09 25.91 5.77
N GLY A 178 -8.18 27.20 6.07
CA GLY A 178 -9.24 27.78 6.91
C GLY A 178 -10.65 27.67 6.31
N ALA A 179 -10.79 27.45 5.00
CA ALA A 179 -12.07 27.20 4.35
C ALA A 179 -12.60 25.76 4.56
N TYR A 180 -11.75 24.85 5.05
CA TYR A 180 -12.03 23.43 5.17
C TYR A 180 -11.96 22.96 6.64
N PRO A 181 -12.87 23.41 7.52
CA PRO A 181 -12.75 23.21 8.98
C PRO A 181 -12.75 21.74 9.44
N ASN A 182 -13.21 20.82 8.59
CA ASN A 182 -13.18 19.39 8.83
C ASN A 182 -11.89 18.71 8.33
N VAL A 183 -10.93 19.43 7.76
CA VAL A 183 -9.64 18.91 7.29
C VAL A 183 -8.51 19.73 7.93
N ARG A 184 -7.56 19.05 8.57
CA ARG A 184 -6.43 19.68 9.26
C ARG A 184 -5.12 19.03 8.82
N ALA A 185 -4.34 19.75 8.02
CA ALA A 185 -2.95 19.41 7.75
C ALA A 185 -2.08 19.61 9.00
N ASP A 186 -1.45 18.52 9.48
CA ASP A 186 -0.37 18.54 10.45
C ASP A 186 0.97 18.32 9.71
N LYS A 187 1.50 19.43 9.18
CA LYS A 187 2.76 19.44 8.42
C LYS A 187 3.97 19.03 9.25
N GLY A 188 3.92 19.20 10.57
CA GLY A 188 5.01 18.83 11.48
C GLY A 188 5.16 17.31 11.64
N ASN A 189 4.03 16.59 11.61
CA ASN A 189 4.01 15.13 11.71
C ASN A 189 3.81 14.42 10.36
N ALA A 190 3.70 15.14 9.25
CA ALA A 190 3.32 14.61 7.94
C ALA A 190 1.99 13.83 7.95
N HIS A 191 0.97 14.40 8.60
CA HIS A 191 -0.38 13.82 8.66
C HIS A 191 -1.45 14.78 8.14
N ILE A 192 -2.54 14.24 7.59
CA ILE A 192 -3.78 15.01 7.36
C ILE A 192 -4.92 14.35 8.14
N HIS A 193 -5.59 15.14 8.97
CA HIS A 193 -6.71 14.69 9.78
C HIS A 193 -8.03 15.16 9.19
N THR A 194 -9.01 14.27 9.08
CA THR A 194 -10.36 14.56 8.58
C THR A 194 -11.39 14.24 9.64
N THR A 195 -12.35 15.14 9.87
CA THR A 195 -13.44 14.95 10.84
C THR A 195 -14.71 14.58 10.08
N CYS A 196 -15.25 13.40 10.36
CA CYS A 196 -16.41 12.84 9.68
C CYS A 196 -17.46 12.33 10.67
N THR A 197 -18.74 12.44 10.32
CA THR A 197 -19.83 11.85 11.11
C THR A 197 -20.13 10.43 10.62
N VAL A 198 -19.60 9.42 11.30
CA VAL A 198 -19.83 8.01 10.98
C VAL A 198 -21.32 7.66 11.19
N PRO A 199 -22.03 7.11 10.19
CA PRO A 199 -23.45 6.77 10.31
C PRO A 199 -23.73 5.77 11.45
N SER A 200 -24.98 5.77 11.93
CA SER A 200 -25.43 4.75 12.88
C SER A 200 -25.29 3.35 12.28
N ARG A 201 -24.59 2.48 13.01
CA ARG A 201 -24.26 1.09 12.68
C ARG A 201 -24.07 0.29 13.97
N SER A 202 -24.10 -1.03 13.87
CA SER A 202 -23.81 -1.93 14.99
C SER A 202 -23.18 -3.21 14.47
N GLY A 203 -22.18 -3.74 15.18
CA GLY A 203 -21.42 -4.91 14.75
C GLY A 203 -20.20 -4.56 13.90
N ARG A 204 -19.68 -5.55 13.18
CA ARG A 204 -18.49 -5.41 12.33
C ARG A 204 -18.85 -4.83 10.96
N HIS A 205 -18.22 -3.72 10.63
CA HIS A 205 -18.35 -3.02 9.36
C HIS A 205 -16.98 -2.78 8.73
N VAL A 206 -16.97 -2.47 7.44
CA VAL A 206 -15.81 -1.94 6.74
C VAL A 206 -16.13 -0.53 6.26
N ILE A 207 -15.17 0.39 6.45
CA ILE A 207 -15.12 1.72 5.84
C ILE A 207 -14.09 1.67 4.71
N TYR A 208 -14.43 2.20 3.54
CA TYR A 208 -13.52 2.39 2.42
C TYR A 208 -13.21 3.89 2.31
N ALA A 209 -11.93 4.23 2.27
CA ALA A 209 -11.42 5.59 2.31
C ALA A 209 -10.59 5.93 1.06
N GLU A 210 -10.73 7.15 0.57
CA GLU A 210 -9.92 7.75 -0.48
C GLU A 210 -9.26 9.05 0.01
N TRP A 211 -8.00 9.27 -0.38
CA TRP A 211 -7.32 10.57 -0.37
C TRP A 211 -6.89 10.88 -1.80
N GLY A 212 -7.32 12.01 -2.36
CA GLY A 212 -6.98 12.42 -3.72
C GLY A 212 -6.12 13.68 -3.78
N ARG A 213 -5.37 13.80 -4.88
CA ARG A 213 -4.62 14.98 -5.31
C ARG A 213 -5.32 15.73 -6.45
N GLU A 214 -4.87 16.96 -6.72
CA GLU A 214 -5.37 17.84 -7.78
C GLU A 214 -4.90 17.38 -9.18
N PRO A 215 -5.45 17.94 -10.29
CA PRO A 215 -4.85 17.78 -11.61
C PRO A 215 -3.42 18.34 -11.65
N PRO A 216 -2.49 17.80 -12.46
CA PRO A 216 -2.74 16.87 -13.57
C PRO A 216 -2.64 15.39 -13.19
N THR A 217 -2.18 15.04 -11.98
CA THR A 217 -1.94 13.63 -11.62
C THR A 217 -3.24 12.88 -11.37
N TYR A 218 -4.22 13.53 -10.74
CA TYR A 218 -5.42 12.86 -10.18
C TYR A 218 -5.08 11.66 -9.29
N GLU A 219 -3.87 11.63 -8.74
CA GLU A 219 -3.40 10.49 -7.96
C GLU A 219 -4.25 10.34 -6.70
N ARG A 220 -4.60 9.10 -6.38
CA ARG A 220 -5.53 8.78 -5.31
C ARG A 220 -5.09 7.53 -4.56
N PHE A 221 -5.16 7.60 -3.25
CA PHE A 221 -4.80 6.55 -2.30
C PHE A 221 -6.06 5.88 -1.77
N HIS A 222 -5.98 4.57 -1.55
CA HIS A 222 -7.11 3.72 -1.21
C HIS A 222 -6.84 2.93 0.06
N GLY A 223 -7.85 2.77 0.92
CA GLY A 223 -7.72 1.97 2.13
C GLY A 223 -9.05 1.45 2.66
N CYS A 224 -9.07 0.19 3.08
CA CYS A 224 -10.16 -0.37 3.89
C CYS A 224 -9.80 -0.29 5.37
N ILE A 225 -10.78 0.07 6.20
CA ILE A 225 -10.68 0.15 7.65
C ILE A 225 -11.76 -0.78 8.22
N ASP A 226 -11.33 -1.88 8.82
CA ASP A 226 -12.22 -2.78 9.55
C ASP A 226 -12.56 -2.17 10.91
N VAL A 227 -13.87 -2.06 11.22
CA VAL A 227 -14.38 -1.38 12.43
C VAL A 227 -15.45 -2.22 13.14
N GLN A 228 -15.47 -2.13 14.47
CA GLN A 228 -16.51 -2.71 15.33
C GLN A 228 -17.27 -1.54 15.96
N ILE A 229 -18.54 -1.39 15.60
CA ILE A 229 -19.35 -0.22 15.97
C ILE A 229 -20.37 -0.61 17.05
N GLY A 230 -20.48 0.21 18.09
CA GLY A 230 -21.47 0.00 19.17
C GLY A 230 -21.22 -1.22 20.06
N GLY A 231 -20.01 -1.81 19.99
CA GLY A 231 -19.67 -3.07 20.67
C GLY A 231 -19.29 -2.98 22.16
N GLY A 232 -19.25 -1.77 22.74
CA GLY A 232 -19.18 -1.57 24.20
C GLY A 232 -18.04 -2.29 24.95
N GLY A 233 -16.78 -1.95 24.68
CA GLY A 233 -15.64 -2.50 25.45
C GLY A 233 -14.33 -1.79 25.15
N ASN A 234 -13.77 -1.08 26.13
CA ASN A 234 -12.53 -0.32 25.99
C ASN A 234 -11.27 -1.20 26.14
N THR A 235 -11.19 -2.27 25.35
CA THR A 235 -10.08 -3.22 25.33
C THR A 235 -9.68 -3.54 23.89
N SER A 236 -8.41 -3.29 23.55
CA SER A 236 -7.74 -3.99 22.45
C SER A 236 -7.56 -5.45 22.83
N SER A 237 -8.63 -6.24 22.73
CA SER A 237 -8.58 -7.68 22.91
C SER A 237 -7.97 -8.32 21.68
N THR A 238 -6.79 -8.89 21.84
CA THR A 238 -6.19 -9.87 20.93
C THR A 238 -7.21 -10.94 20.55
N PRO A 239 -7.19 -11.47 19.30
CA PRO A 239 -8.09 -12.56 18.93
C PRO A 239 -7.83 -13.79 19.80
N ALA A 240 -8.81 -14.18 20.61
CA ALA A 240 -8.75 -15.44 21.34
C ALA A 240 -8.90 -16.60 20.34
N THR A 241 -7.90 -17.48 20.28
CA THR A 241 -7.91 -18.66 19.40
C THR A 241 -9.00 -19.64 19.82
N SER A 242 -10.17 -19.58 19.19
CA SER A 242 -11.24 -20.57 19.33
C SER A 242 -10.84 -21.90 18.67
N SER A 243 -9.97 -22.63 19.37
CA SER A 243 -9.47 -23.93 18.95
C SER A 243 -10.46 -25.02 19.35
N SER A 244 -11.35 -25.36 18.42
CA SER A 244 -12.27 -26.50 18.54
C SER A 244 -11.49 -27.81 18.62
N ARG A 245 -11.18 -28.25 19.83
CA ARG A 245 -10.59 -29.56 20.11
C ARG A 245 -11.63 -30.66 19.88
N SER A 246 -11.30 -31.60 19.01
CA SER A 246 -11.86 -32.94 19.00
C SER A 246 -10.70 -33.93 18.93
N SER A 247 -10.67 -34.91 19.84
CA SER A 247 -9.48 -35.72 20.09
C SER A 247 -9.82 -37.19 20.32
N VAL A 248 -9.00 -38.07 19.72
CA VAL A 248 -8.90 -39.55 19.90
C VAL A 248 -10.16 -40.37 19.53
N VAL A 249 -10.09 -41.64 19.11
CA VAL A 249 -9.10 -42.73 19.29
C VAL A 249 -8.89 -43.59 18.00
N PRO A 250 -7.89 -44.49 17.92
CA PRO A 250 -7.34 -45.01 16.64
C PRO A 250 -7.77 -46.44 16.25
N GLY A 251 -7.47 -46.81 14.99
CA GLY A 251 -7.49 -48.19 14.50
C GLY A 251 -6.13 -48.59 13.87
N SER A 252 -5.55 -49.70 14.33
CA SER A 252 -4.21 -50.19 13.93
C SER A 252 -4.27 -51.34 12.92
N SER A 253 -3.14 -51.60 12.25
CA SER A 253 -2.78 -52.80 11.44
C SER A 253 -3.04 -52.68 9.92
N SER A 254 -2.22 -53.26 9.03
CA SER A 254 -0.84 -53.80 9.12
C SER A 254 -0.33 -54.19 7.71
N ARG A 255 0.98 -53.97 7.43
CA ARG A 255 1.80 -54.69 6.41
C ARG A 255 1.39 -54.47 4.92
N SER A 256 2.26 -54.61 3.91
CA SER A 256 3.65 -55.08 3.84
C SER A 256 4.46 -54.39 2.72
N SER A 257 5.78 -54.55 2.78
CA SER A 257 6.84 -53.99 1.90
C SER A 257 7.04 -54.68 0.55
N VAL A 258 7.49 -53.95 -0.49
CA VAL A 258 8.44 -54.42 -1.53
C VAL A 258 9.18 -53.27 -2.24
N ILE A 259 10.50 -53.44 -2.42
CA ILE A 259 11.57 -52.66 -3.12
C ILE A 259 12.66 -53.72 -3.48
N PRO A 260 13.65 -53.59 -4.42
CA PRO A 260 13.98 -52.58 -5.45
C PRO A 260 14.17 -53.14 -6.90
N SER A 261 14.51 -52.26 -7.87
CA SER A 261 15.59 -52.40 -8.88
C SER A 261 15.70 -51.08 -9.67
N SER A 262 16.69 -50.19 -9.51
CA SER A 262 18.12 -50.22 -9.91
C SER A 262 18.44 -49.88 -11.37
N SER A 263 19.38 -48.92 -11.54
CA SER A 263 20.15 -48.50 -12.75
C SER A 263 19.55 -47.48 -13.75
N SER A 264 20.33 -46.65 -14.47
CA SER A 264 21.74 -46.16 -14.27
C SER A 264 22.15 -45.04 -15.26
N ARG A 265 23.01 -44.09 -14.83
CA ARG A 265 23.94 -43.20 -15.62
C ARG A 265 23.33 -42.14 -16.58
N SER A 266 23.62 -40.84 -16.40
CA SER A 266 24.68 -40.01 -17.07
C SER A 266 24.34 -39.63 -18.54
N SER A 267 24.63 -38.46 -19.17
CA SER A 267 25.52 -37.30 -18.90
C SER A 267 25.15 -36.06 -19.78
N VAL A 268 25.61 -34.85 -19.43
CA VAL A 268 25.88 -33.61 -20.25
C VAL A 268 24.99 -33.12 -21.44
N VAL A 269 24.47 -31.87 -21.28
CA VAL A 269 24.39 -30.63 -22.14
C VAL A 269 24.83 -30.61 -23.63
N PRO A 270 24.55 -29.53 -24.45
CA PRO A 270 23.49 -28.49 -24.42
C PRO A 270 22.88 -28.08 -25.80
N SER A 271 21.90 -27.15 -25.78
CA SER A 271 21.70 -25.98 -26.70
C SER A 271 20.43 -25.92 -27.56
N SER A 272 19.68 -24.82 -27.44
CA SER A 272 19.34 -23.97 -28.60
C SER A 272 18.77 -22.59 -28.20
N SER A 273 19.29 -21.58 -28.89
CA SER A 273 19.13 -20.14 -28.71
C SER A 273 17.73 -19.58 -29.00
N SER A 274 17.45 -18.40 -28.42
CA SER A 274 16.80 -17.30 -29.16
C SER A 274 17.44 -15.96 -28.76
N ARG A 275 17.80 -15.14 -29.75
CA ARG A 275 18.47 -13.84 -29.58
C ARG A 275 17.54 -12.70 -29.97
N SER A 276 17.57 -11.61 -29.20
CA SER A 276 17.53 -10.19 -29.63
C SER A 276 17.33 -9.33 -28.37
N SER A 277 17.88 -8.12 -28.21
CA SER A 277 18.93 -7.41 -28.94
C SER A 277 19.39 -6.27 -28.04
N VAL A 278 20.70 -6.14 -27.77
CA VAL A 278 21.23 -5.17 -26.80
C VAL A 278 21.64 -3.88 -27.50
N VAL A 279 21.04 -2.75 -27.11
CA VAL A 279 21.52 -1.41 -27.46
C VAL A 279 22.31 -0.84 -26.28
N PRO A 280 23.54 -0.31 -26.49
CA PRO A 280 24.28 0.37 -25.43
C PRO A 280 23.83 1.83 -25.34
N SER A 281 23.29 2.23 -24.18
CA SER A 281 23.18 3.63 -23.80
C SER A 281 24.03 3.89 -22.57
N SER A 282 25.06 4.71 -22.76
CA SER A 282 26.01 5.14 -21.75
C SER A 282 25.35 6.04 -20.71
N SER A 283 25.48 5.69 -19.42
CA SER A 283 25.25 6.61 -18.30
C SER A 283 26.31 6.42 -17.21
N SER A 284 27.08 7.49 -17.01
CA SER A 284 27.70 7.93 -15.76
C SER A 284 28.17 6.87 -14.75
N ARG A 285 29.47 6.57 -14.77
CA ARG A 285 30.15 6.00 -13.58
C ARG A 285 30.14 7.01 -12.43
N ALA A 286 29.47 6.66 -11.34
CA ALA A 286 29.70 7.25 -10.01
C ALA A 286 30.14 6.15 -9.03
N ALA A 287 31.25 5.48 -9.35
CA ALA A 287 31.89 4.56 -8.43
C ALA A 287 32.82 5.35 -7.48
N SER A 288 32.31 5.67 -6.29
CA SER A 288 33.09 6.22 -5.18
C SER A 288 32.81 5.39 -3.94
N SER A 289 33.88 4.95 -3.29
CA SER A 289 33.88 4.00 -2.18
C SER A 289 33.37 4.59 -0.86
N VAL A 290 33.11 3.69 0.09
CA VAL A 290 32.85 3.91 1.53
C VAL A 290 31.39 4.22 1.93
N GLY A 291 30.76 3.21 2.54
CA GLY A 291 29.91 3.38 3.74
C GLY A 291 28.48 3.90 3.59
N ASN A 292 28.12 4.59 2.51
CA ASN A 292 26.78 5.18 2.39
C ASN A 292 25.75 4.19 1.84
N THR A 293 24.62 4.05 2.55
CA THR A 293 23.40 3.42 2.04
C THR A 293 22.94 4.19 0.80
N ALA A 294 22.84 3.52 -0.35
CA ALA A 294 22.23 4.10 -1.55
C ALA A 294 20.72 4.25 -1.33
N TYR A 295 20.12 5.31 -1.87
CA TYR A 295 18.68 5.56 -1.79
C TYR A 295 18.08 5.59 -3.20
N CYS A 296 16.93 4.93 -3.34
CA CYS A 296 16.03 5.10 -4.46
C CYS A 296 15.18 6.34 -4.24
N ASN A 297 15.03 7.16 -5.29
CA ASN A 297 13.91 8.07 -5.39
C ASN A 297 12.68 7.27 -5.88
N TRP A 298 11.95 6.67 -4.95
CA TRP A 298 10.69 5.99 -5.24
C TRP A 298 9.56 7.03 -5.36
N TYR A 299 9.58 7.74 -6.48
CA TYR A 299 8.59 8.75 -6.83
C TYR A 299 8.46 9.89 -5.79
N GLY A 300 9.55 10.52 -5.38
CA GLY A 300 9.59 11.52 -4.32
C GLY A 300 9.93 10.93 -2.95
N TRP A 301 9.56 9.68 -2.69
CA TRP A 301 9.95 8.98 -1.47
C TRP A 301 11.43 8.56 -1.52
N GLN A 302 12.23 8.91 -0.51
CA GLN A 302 13.60 8.40 -0.36
C GLN A 302 13.57 7.03 0.35
N VAL A 303 13.75 5.95 -0.42
CA VAL A 303 13.76 4.56 0.06
C VAL A 303 15.18 4.03 0.07
N PRO A 304 15.67 3.38 1.14
CA PRO A 304 16.98 2.71 1.07
C PRO A 304 16.96 1.59 0.00
N ILE A 305 18.03 1.49 -0.78
CA ILE A 305 18.27 0.34 -1.66
C ILE A 305 18.60 -0.87 -0.80
N CYS A 306 17.93 -2.00 -1.03
CA CYS A 306 18.24 -3.26 -0.36
C CYS A 306 19.67 -3.72 -0.70
N LYS A 307 20.44 -4.15 0.30
CA LYS A 307 21.83 -4.63 0.15
C LYS A 307 21.89 -6.09 -0.30
N THR A 308 20.84 -6.87 -0.01
CA THR A 308 20.80 -8.33 -0.18
C THR A 308 19.86 -8.81 -1.29
N GLN A 309 18.95 -7.95 -1.77
CA GLN A 309 18.07 -8.22 -2.91
C GLN A 309 18.19 -7.13 -3.97
N THR A 310 18.24 -7.51 -5.25
CA THR A 310 18.34 -6.58 -6.39
C THR A 310 17.00 -6.28 -7.04
N THR A 311 15.95 -7.05 -6.78
CA THR A 311 14.58 -6.87 -7.28
C THR A 311 13.57 -6.91 -6.13
N GLY A 312 12.37 -6.37 -6.38
CA GLY A 312 11.26 -6.36 -5.44
C GLY A 312 11.43 -5.39 -4.27
N TRP A 313 10.47 -5.43 -3.35
CA TRP A 313 10.51 -4.76 -2.06
C TRP A 313 10.91 -5.73 -0.95
N GLY A 314 11.44 -5.23 0.15
CA GLY A 314 11.88 -6.04 1.29
C GLY A 314 12.03 -5.22 2.56
N ASN A 315 12.59 -5.83 3.61
CA ASN A 315 13.02 -5.13 4.82
C ASN A 315 14.46 -5.51 5.17
N GLU A 316 15.29 -4.51 5.45
CA GLU A 316 16.64 -4.70 5.95
C GLU A 316 16.94 -3.68 7.05
N ASN A 317 17.60 -4.10 8.12
CA ASN A 317 17.93 -3.24 9.27
C ASN A 317 16.68 -2.53 9.85
N ASN A 318 15.55 -3.25 9.90
CA ASN A 318 14.24 -2.78 10.36
C ASN A 318 13.61 -1.66 9.49
N GLN A 319 14.09 -1.44 8.26
CA GLN A 319 13.55 -0.45 7.33
C GLN A 319 13.10 -1.11 6.02
N THR A 320 11.94 -0.67 5.50
CA THR A 320 11.49 -1.05 4.15
C THR A 320 12.50 -0.56 3.13
N CYS A 321 12.93 -1.46 2.24
CA CYS A 321 13.89 -1.18 1.18
C CYS A 321 13.35 -1.63 -0.18
N VAL A 322 13.95 -1.11 -1.27
CA VAL A 322 13.63 -1.52 -2.65
C VAL A 322 14.89 -2.03 -3.36
N GLY A 323 14.77 -3.10 -4.13
CA GLY A 323 15.88 -3.65 -4.92
C GLY A 323 16.25 -2.72 -6.08
N GLN A 324 17.56 -2.58 -6.37
CA GLN A 324 18.09 -1.66 -7.37
C GLN A 324 17.42 -1.76 -8.75
N VAL A 325 17.22 -2.98 -9.27
CA VAL A 325 16.57 -3.21 -10.58
C VAL A 325 15.09 -2.82 -10.57
N THR A 326 14.42 -2.91 -9.42
CA THR A 326 13.06 -2.41 -9.26
C THR A 326 13.06 -0.88 -9.18
N CYS A 327 14.03 -0.26 -8.51
CA CYS A 327 14.22 1.19 -8.57
C CYS A 327 14.47 1.69 -10.01
N ASP A 328 15.33 1.02 -10.77
CA ASP A 328 15.72 1.43 -12.12
C ASP A 328 14.71 1.04 -13.21
N ALA A 329 13.60 0.40 -12.85
CA ALA A 329 12.54 0.05 -13.79
C ALA A 329 11.88 1.33 -14.36
N PRO A 330 11.49 1.33 -15.66
CA PRO A 330 10.68 2.41 -16.22
C PRO A 330 9.39 2.60 -15.40
N ARG A 331 9.12 3.85 -15.07
CA ARG A 331 8.01 4.32 -14.25
C ARG A 331 7.41 5.54 -14.93
#